data_AF-A0A7Y8RNU5-F1
#
_entry.id   AF-A0A7Y8RNU5-F1
#
_cell.length_a   1.000
_cell.length_b   1.000
_cell.length_c   1.000
_cell.angle_alpha   90.00
_cell.angle_beta   90.00
_cell.angle_gamma   90.00
#
_symmetry.space_group_name_H-M   'P 1'
#
loop_
_entity.id
_entity.type
_entity.pdbx_description
1 polymer ?
#
loop_
_entity_poly.entity_id
_entity_poly.type
_entity_poly.pdbx_seq_one_letter_code
_entity_poly.pdbx_strand_id
1 'polypeptide(L)'
;FYSKDEILWEAFASGNQNLLYAGLVGAFMTSLYTFRLIFITFHGEAKTEAHAGHGISHWLPLSVLIILSTFVGAMITPPLHGVLPQSVGHAGGAAQHSLEIASGAIAIAGILLAALLFLGKRRFVTAVANSGIGRFLSAWWFAAWGFDWIYDKLFVKPYLAISHILRKDPLDQTIGLIPRAAKAGHTTLSRSETGQLRWYAASMAAGAVLVIGAIVVVAV
;
A
#
# COMPACT_ATOMS: atom_id res chain seq x y z
N PHE A 1 -5.85 28.16 1.03
CA PHE A 1 -6.90 29.16 1.20
C PHE A 1 -8.05 28.72 0.31
N TYR A 2 -8.28 29.33 -0.87
CA TYR A 2 -9.39 29.03 -1.80
C TYR A 2 -9.89 27.56 -1.81
N SER A 3 -9.07 26.60 -2.25
CA SER A 3 -9.51 25.20 -2.36
C SER A 3 -9.82 24.51 -1.02
N LYS A 4 -9.11 24.86 0.07
CA LYS A 4 -9.36 24.26 1.39
C LYS A 4 -10.59 24.86 2.05
N ASP A 5 -10.80 26.16 1.87
CA ASP A 5 -11.89 26.89 2.51
C ASP A 5 -13.24 26.50 1.90
N GLU A 6 -13.32 26.30 0.58
CA GLU A 6 -14.51 25.77 -0.08
C GLU A 6 -14.91 24.37 0.43
N ILE A 7 -13.94 23.48 0.65
CA ILE A 7 -14.21 22.12 1.16
C ILE A 7 -14.67 22.15 2.62
N LEU A 8 -14.03 22.97 3.46
CA LEU A 8 -14.43 23.13 4.86
C LEU A 8 -15.82 23.78 4.96
N TRP A 9 -16.11 24.73 4.07
CA TRP A 9 -17.42 25.34 3.95
C TRP A 9 -18.50 24.31 3.59
N GLU A 10 -18.25 23.45 2.61
CA GLU A 10 -19.18 22.39 2.24
C GLU A 10 -19.39 21.36 3.37
N ALA A 11 -18.34 21.05 4.14
CA ALA A 11 -18.45 20.19 5.32
C ALA A 11 -19.33 20.84 6.42
N PHE A 12 -19.24 22.15 6.59
CA PHE A 12 -20.11 22.92 7.50
C PHE A 12 -21.55 22.97 6.98
N ALA A 13 -21.74 23.29 5.69
CA ALA A 13 -23.05 23.41 5.06
C ALA A 13 -23.82 22.08 5.01
N SER A 14 -23.11 20.95 4.88
CA SER A 14 -23.69 19.60 4.95
C SER A 14 -24.01 19.14 6.39
N GLY A 15 -23.75 19.97 7.41
CA GLY A 15 -24.01 19.65 8.82
C GLY A 15 -22.99 18.70 9.46
N ASN A 16 -21.92 18.34 8.76
CA ASN A 16 -20.92 17.37 9.20
C ASN A 16 -19.81 18.04 10.05
N GLN A 17 -20.17 18.49 11.26
CA GLN A 17 -19.26 19.21 12.16
C GLN A 17 -17.98 18.41 12.50
N ASN A 18 -18.07 17.08 12.61
CA ASN A 18 -16.91 16.23 12.88
C ASN A 18 -15.85 16.32 11.77
N LEU A 19 -16.28 16.33 10.51
CA LEU A 19 -15.39 16.45 9.35
C LEU A 19 -14.80 17.86 9.25
N LEU A 20 -15.58 18.88 9.60
CA LEU A 20 -15.08 20.25 9.70
C LEU A 20 -13.95 20.36 10.72
N TYR A 21 -14.14 19.86 11.95
CA TYR A 21 -13.10 19.90 12.98
C TYR A 21 -11.87 19.08 12.58
N ALA A 22 -12.06 17.89 12.02
CA ALA A 22 -10.96 17.08 11.50
C ALA A 22 -10.20 17.80 10.39
N GLY A 23 -10.90 18.50 9.50
CA GLY A 23 -10.32 19.32 8.43
C GLY A 23 -9.53 20.51 8.96
N LEU A 24 -10.04 21.22 9.98
CA LEU A 24 -9.34 22.33 10.63
C LEU A 24 -8.06 21.86 11.35
N VAL A 25 -8.14 20.75 12.10
CA VAL A 25 -6.95 20.11 12.70
C VAL A 25 -5.97 19.66 11.61
N GLY A 26 -6.46 19.10 10.51
CA GLY A 26 -5.64 18.74 9.35
C GLY A 26 -4.96 19.94 8.70
N ALA A 27 -5.64 21.08 8.59
CA ALA A 27 -5.08 22.33 8.08
C ALA A 27 -3.96 22.86 8.98
N PHE A 28 -4.18 22.86 10.30
CA PHE A 28 -3.16 23.19 11.31
C PHE A 28 -1.94 22.26 11.22
N MET A 29 -2.17 20.95 11.14
CA MET A 29 -1.09 19.98 11.02
C MET A 29 -0.31 20.13 9.70
N THR A 30 -1.01 20.45 8.61
CA THR A 30 -0.38 20.72 7.31
C THR A 30 0.58 21.88 7.37
N SER A 31 0.16 23.02 7.93
CA SER A 31 1.05 24.18 8.03
C SER A 31 2.23 23.86 8.96
N LEU A 32 1.99 23.18 10.08
CA LEU A 32 3.04 22.81 11.01
C LEU A 32 4.12 21.92 10.38
N TYR A 33 3.75 20.78 9.75
CA TYR A 33 4.76 19.87 9.19
C TYR A 33 5.45 20.43 7.95
N THR A 34 4.75 21.23 7.13
CA THR A 34 5.32 21.83 5.91
C THR A 34 6.38 22.86 6.27
N PHE A 35 6.06 23.77 7.20
CA PHE A 35 7.02 24.78 7.65
C PHE A 35 8.13 24.19 8.51
N ARG A 36 7.86 23.14 9.30
CA ARG A 36 8.92 22.34 9.93
C ARG A 36 9.94 21.88 8.89
N LEU A 37 9.50 21.33 7.76
CA LEU A 37 10.40 20.91 6.68
C LEU A 37 11.19 22.10 6.12
N ILE A 38 10.52 23.20 5.76
CA ILE A 38 11.17 24.39 5.20
C ILE A 38 12.23 24.97 6.14
N PHE A 39 11.90 25.14 7.43
CA PHE A 39 12.84 25.69 8.41
C PHE A 39 14.00 24.74 8.70
N ILE A 40 13.78 23.43 8.72
CA ILE A 40 14.85 22.45 8.93
C ILE A 40 15.80 22.40 7.74
N THR A 41 15.27 22.43 6.52
CA THR A 41 16.07 22.28 5.29
C THR A 41 16.78 23.56 4.87
N PHE A 42 16.12 24.72 4.96
CA PHE A 42 16.65 25.98 4.40
C PHE A 42 17.20 26.97 5.44
N HIS A 43 16.76 26.90 6.70
CA HIS A 43 17.12 27.89 7.73
C HIS A 43 17.99 27.30 8.87
N GLY A 44 18.33 26.01 8.78
CA GLY A 44 19.24 25.35 9.72
C GLY A 44 20.72 25.50 9.31
N GLU A 45 21.62 24.93 10.12
CA GLU A 45 23.03 24.80 9.75
C GLU A 45 23.16 23.95 8.47
N ALA A 46 23.81 24.53 7.45
CA ALA A 46 24.08 23.84 6.19
C ALA A 46 25.06 22.68 6.45
N LYS A 47 24.59 21.45 6.21
CA LYS A 47 25.41 20.23 6.36
C LYS A 47 26.15 19.85 5.09
N THR A 48 25.79 20.44 3.96
CA THR A 48 26.28 20.12 2.61
C THR A 48 26.28 21.38 1.76
N GLU A 49 27.30 21.56 0.92
CA GLU A 49 27.32 22.67 -0.03
C GLU A 49 26.32 22.45 -1.16
N ALA A 50 25.31 23.31 -1.23
CA ALA A 50 24.30 23.28 -2.28
C ALA A 50 24.79 24.06 -3.50
N HIS A 51 24.70 23.45 -4.68
CA HIS A 51 24.96 24.11 -5.96
C HIS A 51 23.63 24.55 -6.57
N ALA A 52 23.54 25.78 -7.07
CA ALA A 52 22.33 26.28 -7.70
C ALA A 52 22.08 25.55 -9.04
N GLY A 53 20.83 25.17 -9.28
CA GLY A 53 20.43 24.67 -10.59
C GLY A 53 20.50 25.79 -11.63
N HIS A 54 21.19 25.55 -12.74
CA HIS A 54 21.35 26.52 -13.82
C HIS A 54 20.64 26.05 -15.10
N GLY A 55 20.10 26.99 -15.86
CA GLY A 55 19.50 26.76 -17.18
C GLY A 55 18.00 27.04 -17.28
N ILE A 56 17.55 27.29 -18.52
CA ILE A 56 16.16 27.63 -18.83
C ILE A 56 15.22 26.48 -18.44
N SER A 57 15.62 25.23 -18.68
CA SER A 57 14.84 24.04 -18.32
C SER A 57 14.64 23.87 -16.81
N HIS A 58 15.43 24.55 -15.96
CA HIS A 58 15.27 24.53 -14.51
C HIS A 58 14.37 25.68 -14.03
N TRP A 59 14.68 26.92 -14.41
CA TRP A 59 13.96 28.09 -13.88
C TRP A 59 12.58 28.31 -14.52
N LEU A 60 12.39 27.95 -15.80
CA LEU A 60 11.13 28.19 -16.51
C LEU A 60 9.97 27.36 -15.94
N PRO A 61 10.07 26.03 -15.75
CA PRO A 61 8.99 25.26 -15.12
C PRO A 61 8.70 25.73 -13.68
N LEU A 62 9.74 25.99 -12.89
CA LEU A 62 9.59 26.45 -11.51
C LEU A 62 8.90 27.81 -11.43
N SER A 63 9.23 28.73 -12.33
CA SER A 63 8.61 30.06 -12.36
C SER A 63 7.14 29.99 -12.75
N VAL A 64 6.80 29.20 -13.76
CA VAL A 64 5.40 28.97 -14.15
C VAL A 64 4.62 28.35 -12.99
N LEU A 65 5.18 27.32 -12.34
CA LEU A 65 4.55 26.68 -11.19
C LEU A 65 4.40 27.62 -9.99
N ILE A 66 5.38 28.49 -9.72
CA ILE A 66 5.27 29.50 -8.66
C ILE A 66 4.13 30.45 -8.96
N ILE A 67 4.02 30.98 -10.19
CA ILE A 67 2.95 31.90 -10.57
C ILE A 67 1.59 31.21 -10.38
N LEU A 68 1.43 30.00 -10.91
CA LEU A 68 0.17 29.24 -10.79
C LEU A 68 -0.12 28.78 -9.35
N SER A 69 0.88 28.63 -8.48
CA SER A 69 0.68 28.27 -7.07
C SER A 69 0.20 29.44 -6.20
N THR A 70 0.16 30.67 -6.72
CA THR A 70 -0.35 31.86 -6.01
C THR A 70 -1.85 32.04 -6.23
N PHE A 71 -2.37 33.26 -6.00
CA PHE A 71 -3.76 33.61 -6.29
C PHE A 71 -4.12 33.48 -7.77
N VAL A 72 -3.14 33.55 -8.68
CA VAL A 72 -3.36 33.43 -10.13
C VAL A 72 -3.95 32.06 -10.49
N GLY A 73 -3.51 30.98 -9.84
CA GLY A 73 -4.09 29.66 -10.06
C GLY A 73 -5.54 29.56 -9.62
N ALA A 74 -5.93 30.29 -8.56
CA ALA A 74 -7.30 30.30 -8.07
C ALA A 74 -8.28 31.01 -9.02
N MET A 75 -7.78 31.85 -9.95
CA MET A 75 -8.61 32.44 -11.00
C MET A 75 -9.03 31.41 -12.06
N ILE A 76 -8.39 30.24 -12.11
CA ILE A 76 -8.71 29.18 -13.04
C ILE A 76 -9.77 28.28 -12.40
N THR A 77 -11.04 28.51 -12.73
CA THR A 77 -12.16 27.72 -12.21
C THR A 77 -12.58 26.65 -13.24
N PRO A 78 -12.54 25.35 -12.87
CA PRO A 78 -13.02 24.30 -13.77
C PRO A 78 -14.56 24.40 -13.91
N PRO A 79 -15.12 24.27 -15.13
CA PRO A 79 -16.56 24.36 -15.36
C PRO A 79 -17.27 23.07 -14.93
N LEU A 80 -17.51 22.92 -13.61
CA LEU A 80 -18.06 21.70 -13.01
C LEU A 80 -19.60 21.72 -12.81
N HIS A 81 -20.25 22.85 -13.11
CA HIS A 81 -21.67 23.09 -12.83
C HIS A 81 -22.65 22.12 -13.51
N GLY A 82 -22.24 21.40 -14.55
CA GLY A 82 -23.07 20.42 -15.26
C GLY A 82 -22.69 18.96 -15.04
N VAL A 83 -21.64 18.67 -14.25
CA VAL A 83 -21.09 17.31 -14.08
C VAL A 83 -21.24 16.81 -12.64
N LEU A 84 -21.14 17.71 -11.65
CA LEU A 84 -21.26 17.36 -10.24
C LEU A 84 -22.63 17.81 -9.66
N PRO A 85 -23.15 17.10 -8.65
CA PRO A 85 -24.31 17.57 -7.88
C PRO A 85 -24.07 19.00 -7.37
N GLN A 86 -25.10 19.84 -7.41
CA GLN A 86 -25.03 21.19 -6.89
C GLN A 86 -24.62 21.17 -5.41
N SER A 87 -23.62 21.98 -5.05
CA SER A 87 -23.13 22.06 -3.66
C SER A 87 -24.24 22.57 -2.75
N VAL A 88 -24.33 22.00 -1.55
CA VAL A 88 -25.35 22.36 -0.55
C VAL A 88 -25.04 23.74 0.05
N GLY A 89 -23.78 24.20 -0.06
CA GLY A 89 -23.26 25.43 0.54
C GLY A 89 -23.47 26.74 -0.22
N HIS A 90 -24.14 26.79 -1.38
CA HIS A 90 -24.27 28.05 -2.15
C HIS A 90 -25.15 29.15 -1.51
N ALA A 91 -25.71 28.95 -0.30
CA ALA A 91 -26.74 29.83 0.29
C ALA A 91 -26.33 30.67 1.53
N GLY A 92 -25.04 30.77 1.90
CA GLY A 92 -24.66 31.34 3.21
C GLY A 92 -23.48 32.31 3.26
N GLY A 93 -23.61 33.52 2.69
CA GLY A 93 -22.49 34.48 2.60
C GLY A 93 -21.88 34.98 3.92
N ALA A 94 -22.65 35.04 5.02
CA ALA A 94 -22.14 35.58 6.30
C ALA A 94 -21.31 34.57 7.11
N ALA A 95 -21.72 33.28 7.14
CA ALA A 95 -20.98 32.25 7.86
C ALA A 95 -19.72 31.83 7.11
N GLN A 96 -19.69 31.96 5.77
CA GLN A 96 -18.54 31.62 4.94
C GLN A 96 -17.30 32.45 5.30
N HIS A 97 -17.44 33.78 5.43
CA HIS A 97 -16.31 34.64 5.79
C HIS A 97 -15.75 34.36 7.19
N SER A 98 -16.60 34.00 8.15
CA SER A 98 -16.13 33.64 9.51
C SER A 98 -15.27 32.38 9.50
N LEU A 99 -15.60 31.42 8.64
CA LEU A 99 -14.91 30.15 8.50
C LEU A 99 -13.59 30.30 7.73
N GLU A 100 -13.57 31.13 6.69
CA GLU A 100 -12.36 31.53 5.95
C GLU A 100 -11.34 32.20 6.88
N ILE A 101 -11.79 33.16 7.71
CA ILE A 101 -10.92 33.84 8.68
C ILE A 101 -10.39 32.84 9.71
N ALA A 102 -11.23 31.94 10.22
CA ALA A 102 -10.82 30.93 11.19
C ALA A 102 -9.77 29.96 10.60
N SER A 103 -10.02 29.45 9.38
CA SER A 103 -9.09 28.58 8.64
C SER A 103 -7.74 29.27 8.39
N GLY A 104 -7.77 30.54 7.93
CA GLY A 104 -6.58 31.36 7.74
C GLY A 104 -5.81 31.59 9.03
N ALA A 105 -6.49 31.93 10.12
CA ALA A 105 -5.89 32.13 11.44
C ALA A 105 -5.23 30.85 11.97
N ILE A 106 -5.88 29.69 11.81
CA ILE A 106 -5.34 28.39 12.20
C ILE A 106 -4.09 28.04 11.38
N ALA A 107 -4.12 28.30 10.07
CA ALA A 107 -2.96 28.10 9.21
C ALA A 107 -1.77 28.95 9.68
N ILE A 108 -1.99 30.25 9.90
CA ILE A 108 -0.97 31.19 10.40
C ILE A 108 -0.46 30.77 11.78
N ALA A 109 -1.34 30.36 12.70
CA ALA A 109 -0.95 29.87 14.02
C ALA A 109 -0.02 28.65 13.91
N GLY A 110 -0.28 27.72 12.99
CA GLY A 110 0.60 26.58 12.73
C GLY A 110 1.96 26.99 12.17
N ILE A 111 2.03 28.02 11.31
CA ILE A 111 3.29 28.58 10.79
C ILE A 111 4.09 29.21 11.93
N LEU A 112 3.45 30.06 12.75
CA LEU A 112 4.10 30.72 13.87
C LEU A 112 4.59 29.70 14.89
N LEU A 113 3.80 28.68 15.20
CA LEU A 113 4.21 27.60 16.09
C LEU A 113 5.38 26.81 15.50
N ALA A 114 5.36 26.50 14.19
CA ALA A 114 6.49 25.85 13.53
C ALA A 114 7.76 26.70 13.63
N ALA A 115 7.65 28.02 13.44
CA ALA A 115 8.77 28.94 13.57
C ALA A 115 9.32 28.93 15.01
N LEU A 116 8.46 29.06 16.02
CA LEU A 116 8.87 29.04 17.43
C LEU A 116 9.55 27.71 17.84
N LEU A 117 9.08 26.58 17.31
CA LEU A 117 9.60 25.26 17.65
C LEU A 117 10.88 24.89 16.89
N PHE A 118 11.00 25.28 15.62
CA PHE A 118 12.05 24.78 14.72
C PHE A 118 13.09 25.82 14.30
N LEU A 119 12.79 27.12 14.44
CA LEU A 119 13.72 28.23 14.16
C LEU A 119 14.55 28.49 15.43
N GLY A 120 15.77 27.92 15.48
CA GLY A 120 16.70 28.07 16.61
C GLY A 120 17.20 26.74 17.19
N LYS A 121 17.46 26.69 18.51
CA LYS A 121 18.17 25.58 19.17
C LYS A 121 17.34 24.30 19.42
N ARG A 122 16.06 24.25 18.99
CA ARG A 122 15.12 23.10 19.03
C ARG A 122 15.04 22.31 20.36
N ARG A 123 15.51 22.87 21.47
CA ARG A 123 15.71 22.17 22.76
C ARG A 123 14.43 21.49 23.27
N PHE A 124 13.31 22.20 23.19
CA PHE A 124 12.02 21.69 23.64
C PHE A 124 11.57 20.49 22.80
N VAL A 125 11.62 20.60 21.47
CA VAL A 125 11.24 19.51 20.55
C VAL A 125 12.14 18.29 20.76
N THR A 126 13.45 18.49 20.93
CA THR A 126 14.39 17.40 21.20
C THR A 126 14.13 16.73 22.55
N ALA A 127 13.81 17.50 23.60
CA ALA A 127 13.46 16.96 24.91
C ALA A 127 12.16 16.12 24.85
N VAL A 128 11.13 16.61 24.17
CA VAL A 128 9.88 15.88 23.96
C VAL A 128 10.12 14.63 23.13
N ALA A 129 10.89 14.72 22.04
CA ALA A 129 11.21 13.58 21.18
C ALA A 129 11.99 12.49 21.90
N ASN A 130 12.85 12.85 22.86
CA ASN A 130 13.64 11.89 23.65
C ASN A 130 12.87 11.30 24.85
N SER A 131 11.70 11.84 25.20
CA SER A 131 10.82 11.26 26.22
C SER A 131 10.35 9.85 25.81
N GLY A 132 9.94 9.02 26.78
CA GLY A 132 9.46 7.66 26.49
C GLY A 132 8.26 7.64 25.52
N ILE A 133 7.27 8.49 25.79
CA ILE A 133 6.08 8.64 24.94
C ILE A 133 6.44 9.26 23.58
N GLY A 134 7.29 10.28 23.57
CA GLY A 134 7.72 10.94 22.33
C GLY A 134 8.49 10.01 21.40
N ARG A 135 9.37 9.16 21.93
CA ARG A 135 10.08 8.15 21.14
C ARG A 135 9.13 7.13 20.53
N PHE A 136 8.15 6.67 21.32
CA PHE A 136 7.14 5.73 20.84
C PHE A 136 6.28 6.33 19.72
N LEU A 137 5.70 7.53 19.92
CA LEU A 137 4.88 8.19 18.90
C LEU A 137 5.70 8.53 17.65
N SER A 138 6.93 8.99 17.82
CA SER A 138 7.84 9.27 16.70
C SER A 138 8.11 8.00 15.89
N ALA A 139 8.38 6.86 16.55
CA ALA A 139 8.59 5.59 15.86
C ALA A 139 7.32 5.09 15.17
N TRP A 140 6.17 5.22 15.82
CA TRP A 140 4.88 4.81 15.29
C TRP A 140 4.49 5.58 14.01
N TRP A 141 4.55 6.92 14.06
CA TRP A 141 4.23 7.75 12.89
C TRP A 141 5.27 7.61 11.79
N PHE A 142 6.54 7.39 12.13
CA PHE A 142 7.59 7.10 11.15
C PHE A 142 7.37 5.77 10.44
N ALA A 143 6.84 4.76 11.14
CA ALA A 143 6.49 3.45 10.57
C ALA A 143 5.14 3.45 9.82
N ALA A 144 4.70 4.60 9.28
CA ALA A 144 3.42 4.75 8.57
C ALA A 144 2.21 4.17 9.34
N TRP A 145 2.16 4.43 10.65
CA TRP A 145 1.15 3.88 11.57
C TRP A 145 1.16 2.34 11.70
N GLY A 146 2.16 1.66 11.17
CA GLY A 146 2.26 0.21 11.13
C GLY A 146 1.47 -0.43 9.98
N PHE A 147 0.83 0.34 9.09
CA PHE A 147 0.05 -0.22 7.98
C PHE A 147 0.92 -1.04 7.03
N ASP A 148 2.14 -0.59 6.74
CA ASP A 148 3.08 -1.33 5.89
C ASP A 148 3.42 -2.70 6.49
N TRP A 149 3.61 -2.75 7.82
CA TRP A 149 3.87 -4.00 8.54
C TRP A 149 2.65 -4.93 8.53
N ILE A 150 1.45 -4.39 8.73
CA ILE A 150 0.21 -5.16 8.64
C ILE A 150 0.06 -5.72 7.23
N TYR A 151 0.26 -4.89 6.22
CA TYR A 151 0.10 -5.27 4.81
C TYR A 151 1.10 -6.36 4.41
N ASP A 152 2.37 -6.19 4.79
CA ASP A 152 3.42 -7.18 4.56
C ASP A 152 3.08 -8.53 5.21
N LYS A 153 2.59 -8.50 6.45
CA LYS A 153 2.27 -9.72 7.21
C LYS A 153 0.98 -10.40 6.74
N LEU A 154 -0.03 -9.63 6.35
CA LEU A 154 -1.36 -10.14 6.03
C LEU A 154 -1.50 -10.51 4.55
N PHE A 155 -0.80 -9.81 3.65
CA PHE A 155 -0.95 -10.02 2.20
C PHE A 155 0.33 -10.52 1.56
N VAL A 156 1.45 -9.82 1.75
CA VAL A 156 2.70 -10.12 1.01
C VAL A 156 3.27 -11.48 1.40
N LYS A 157 3.49 -11.73 2.69
CA LYS A 157 4.07 -12.98 3.18
C LYS A 157 3.20 -14.20 2.88
N PRO A 158 1.87 -14.18 3.10
CA PRO A 158 1.02 -15.29 2.72
C PRO A 158 1.03 -15.56 1.21
N TYR A 159 0.99 -14.50 0.39
CA TYR A 159 1.08 -14.63 -1.06
C TYR A 159 2.40 -15.31 -1.47
N LEU A 160 3.54 -14.81 -0.97
CA LEU A 160 4.85 -15.41 -1.26
C LEU A 160 4.96 -16.85 -0.76
N ALA A 161 4.37 -17.17 0.39
CA ALA A 161 4.34 -18.53 0.91
C ALA A 161 3.54 -19.46 -0.01
N ILE A 162 2.37 -19.04 -0.48
CA ILE A 162 1.56 -19.78 -1.44
C ILE A 162 2.35 -19.99 -2.74
N SER A 163 2.97 -18.95 -3.28
CA SER A 163 3.82 -19.05 -4.48
C SER A 163 5.00 -20.00 -4.28
N HIS A 164 5.59 -20.03 -3.08
CA HIS A 164 6.69 -20.94 -2.78
C HIS A 164 6.22 -22.39 -2.68
N ILE A 165 5.06 -22.65 -2.06
CA ILE A 165 4.46 -23.99 -1.98
C ILE A 165 4.12 -24.51 -3.38
N LEU A 166 3.53 -23.66 -4.22
CA LEU A 166 3.14 -23.98 -5.59
C LEU A 166 4.31 -24.00 -6.58
N ARG A 167 5.55 -23.69 -6.15
CA ARG A 167 6.74 -23.70 -7.02
C ARG A 167 6.94 -25.08 -7.66
N LYS A 168 6.64 -26.14 -6.92
CA LYS A 168 6.58 -27.49 -7.47
C LYS A 168 5.13 -27.74 -7.86
N ASP A 169 4.84 -27.57 -9.15
CA ASP A 169 3.47 -27.65 -9.65
C ASP A 169 2.84 -28.99 -9.24
N PRO A 170 1.84 -28.98 -8.33
CA PRO A 170 1.21 -30.20 -7.86
C PRO A 170 0.46 -30.91 -8.99
N LEU A 171 -0.04 -30.16 -9.99
CA LEU A 171 -0.76 -30.75 -11.12
C LEU A 171 0.21 -31.55 -12.02
N ASP A 172 1.37 -30.97 -12.35
CA ASP A 172 2.42 -31.66 -13.11
C ASP A 172 2.90 -32.93 -12.39
N GLN A 173 3.10 -32.85 -11.07
CA GLN A 173 3.47 -34.02 -10.27
C GLN A 173 2.44 -35.14 -10.34
N THR A 174 1.15 -34.78 -10.32
CA THR A 174 0.05 -35.74 -10.37
C THR A 174 -0.01 -36.42 -11.74
N ILE A 175 0.13 -35.67 -12.83
CA ILE A 175 0.20 -36.21 -14.19
C ILE A 175 1.43 -37.13 -14.34
N GLY A 176 2.57 -36.73 -13.77
CA GLY A 176 3.80 -37.50 -13.77
C GLY A 176 3.73 -38.85 -13.02
N LEU A 177 2.69 -39.12 -12.23
CA LEU A 177 2.48 -40.44 -11.62
C LEU A 177 2.12 -41.51 -12.65
N ILE A 178 1.39 -41.14 -13.70
CA ILE A 178 0.95 -42.07 -14.76
C ILE A 178 2.14 -42.75 -15.45
N PRO A 179 3.12 -42.02 -16.02
CA PRO A 179 4.28 -42.66 -16.65
C PRO A 179 5.17 -43.40 -15.65
N ARG A 180 5.26 -42.94 -14.39
CA ARG A 180 6.01 -43.67 -13.34
C ARG A 180 5.38 -45.01 -13.02
N ALA A 181 4.05 -45.06 -12.88
CA ALA A 181 3.30 -46.29 -12.65
C ALA A 181 3.44 -47.26 -13.84
N ALA A 182 3.29 -46.76 -15.08
CA ALA A 182 3.47 -47.56 -16.27
C ALA A 182 4.90 -48.15 -16.37
N LYS A 183 5.92 -47.33 -16.10
CA LYS A 183 7.32 -47.77 -16.11
C LYS A 183 7.60 -48.79 -15.00
N ALA A 184 7.08 -48.56 -13.79
CA ALA A 184 7.19 -49.51 -12.69
C ALA A 184 6.57 -50.86 -13.06
N GLY A 185 5.34 -50.85 -13.59
CA GLY A 185 4.65 -52.04 -14.09
C GLY A 185 5.44 -52.78 -15.16
N HIS A 186 6.01 -52.05 -16.14
CA HIS A 186 6.89 -52.63 -17.15
C HIS A 186 8.11 -53.30 -16.53
N THR A 187 8.83 -52.62 -15.62
CA THR A 187 10.01 -53.20 -14.97
C THR A 187 9.71 -54.40 -14.08
N THR A 188 8.52 -54.49 -13.49
CA THR A 188 8.12 -55.67 -12.72
C THR A 188 7.71 -56.83 -13.62
N LEU A 189 6.94 -56.57 -14.68
CA LEU A 189 6.52 -57.63 -15.61
C LEU A 189 7.69 -58.17 -16.44
N SER A 190 8.62 -57.30 -16.87
CA SER A 190 9.76 -57.72 -17.68
C SER A 190 10.72 -58.64 -16.92
N ARG A 191 10.73 -58.61 -15.59
CA ARG A 191 11.48 -59.56 -14.75
C ARG A 191 10.93 -60.99 -14.83
N SER A 192 9.67 -61.17 -15.21
CA SER A 192 9.07 -62.50 -15.41
C SER A 192 9.58 -63.18 -16.69
N GLU A 193 10.15 -62.43 -17.63
CA GLU A 193 10.73 -62.93 -18.88
C GLU A 193 12.21 -63.28 -18.70
N THR A 194 12.47 -64.46 -18.12
CA THR A 194 13.83 -64.92 -17.76
C THR A 194 14.50 -65.79 -18.85
N GLY A 195 13.78 -66.15 -19.92
CA GLY A 195 14.26 -67.07 -20.96
C GLY A 195 14.38 -68.53 -20.51
N GLN A 196 13.93 -68.89 -19.30
CA GLN A 196 13.97 -70.25 -18.77
C GLN A 196 12.71 -71.04 -19.11
N LEU A 197 12.82 -72.08 -19.94
CA LEU A 197 11.68 -72.90 -20.38
C LEU A 197 10.85 -73.49 -19.22
N ARG A 198 11.52 -73.88 -18.12
CA ARG A 198 10.87 -74.44 -16.92
C ARG A 198 9.91 -73.46 -16.25
N TRP A 199 10.28 -72.18 -16.23
CA TRP A 199 9.45 -71.12 -15.65
C TRP A 199 8.18 -70.90 -16.47
N TYR A 200 8.28 -70.92 -17.80
CA TYR A 200 7.12 -70.81 -18.69
C TYR A 200 6.17 -72.00 -18.55
N ALA A 201 6.69 -73.23 -18.45
CA ALA A 201 5.85 -74.40 -18.22
C ALA A 201 5.10 -74.31 -16.88
N ALA A 202 5.78 -73.88 -15.81
CA ALA A 202 5.17 -73.68 -14.50
C ALA A 202 4.09 -72.58 -14.50
N SER A 203 4.33 -71.45 -15.20
CA SER A 203 3.35 -70.36 -15.28
C SER A 203 2.09 -70.75 -16.05
N MET A 204 2.22 -71.51 -17.15
CA MET A 204 1.09 -72.03 -17.91
C MET A 204 0.24 -72.99 -17.08
N ALA A 205 0.87 -73.91 -16.34
CA ALA A 205 0.16 -74.83 -15.45
C ALA A 205 -0.59 -74.09 -14.34
N ALA A 206 0.06 -73.11 -13.70
CA ALA A 206 -0.56 -72.26 -12.67
C ALA A 206 -1.74 -71.45 -13.24
N GLY A 207 -1.60 -70.90 -14.44
CA GLY A 207 -2.66 -70.18 -15.15
C GLY A 207 -3.87 -71.07 -15.43
N ALA A 208 -3.66 -72.30 -15.90
CA ALA A 208 -4.74 -73.26 -16.15
C ALA A 208 -5.51 -73.62 -14.87
N VAL A 209 -4.79 -73.87 -13.77
CA VAL A 209 -5.41 -74.14 -12.45
C VAL A 209 -6.24 -72.94 -11.98
N LEU A 210 -5.72 -71.71 -12.12
CA LEU A 210 -6.44 -70.50 -11.75
C LEU A 210 -7.71 -70.28 -12.58
N VAL A 211 -7.66 -70.51 -13.89
CA VAL A 211 -8.83 -70.37 -14.77
C VAL A 211 -9.90 -71.40 -14.42
N ILE A 212 -9.53 -72.67 -14.27
CA ILE A 212 -10.48 -73.72 -13.87
C ILE A 212 -11.07 -73.40 -12.50
N GLY A 213 -10.24 -72.99 -11.54
CA GLY A 213 -10.69 -72.58 -10.20
C GLY A 213 -11.66 -71.39 -10.24
N ALA A 214 -11.35 -70.35 -11.01
CA ALA A 214 -12.23 -69.19 -11.17
C ALA A 214 -13.58 -69.57 -11.81
N ILE A 215 -13.58 -70.44 -12.82
CA ILE A 215 -14.81 -70.94 -13.45
C ILE A 215 -15.65 -71.72 -12.43
N VAL A 216 -15.04 -72.59 -11.63
CA VAL A 216 -15.75 -73.34 -10.58
C VAL A 216 -16.34 -72.41 -9.52
N VAL A 217 -15.60 -71.38 -9.10
CA VAL A 217 -16.10 -70.39 -8.13
C VAL A 217 -17.26 -69.55 -8.69
N VAL A 218 -17.25 -69.25 -9.99
CA VAL A 218 -18.36 -68.52 -10.64
C VAL A 218 -19.55 -69.43 -10.95
N ALA A 219 -19.34 -70.73 -11.11
CA ALA A 219 -20.38 -71.72 -11.39
C ALA A 219 -21.09 -72.24 -10.13
N VAL A 220 -20.54 -71.95 -8.94
CA VAL A 220 -21.14 -72.19 -7.61
C VAL A 220 -21.87 -70.94 -7.15
#